data_AF-A0A1V6RGQ6-F1
#
_entry.id   AF-A0A1V6RGQ6-F1
#
_cell.length_a   1.000
_cell.length_b   1.000
_cell.length_c   1.000
_cell.angle_alpha   90.00
_cell.angle_beta   90.00
_cell.angle_gamma   90.00
#
_symmetry.space_group_name_H-M   'P 1'
#
loop_
_entity.id
_entity.type
_entity.pdbx_description
1 polymer ?
#
loop_
_entity_poly.entity_id
_entity_poly.type
_entity_poly.pdbx_seq_one_letter_code
_entity_poly.pdbx_strand_id
1 'polypeptide(L)'
;MTPEFGLWAFQYPLIRDVWTGQIPDDTDILVVHGPPALYGDCDSEKGPDGKIKVKGDGYLLREIQRVRPKMVVCGHIHGAFGVAVIRHDGIEDIMNGLQMRWEGYSIVGALKQTLWSKITMGRNFERLEETLVINAAVAPSGLRSEDKSAIAIDFH
;
A
#
# COMPACT_ATOMS: atom_id res chain seq x y z
N MET A 1 -10.87 -4.28 -4.82
CA MET A 1 -12.01 -3.50 -4.29
C MET A 1 -11.44 -2.39 -3.39
N THR A 2 -12.23 -1.40 -2.98
CA THR A 2 -11.81 -0.30 -2.08
C THR A 2 -12.79 -0.09 -0.91
N PRO A 3 -12.38 0.52 0.20
CA PRO A 3 -13.34 0.97 1.21
C PRO A 3 -14.32 1.99 0.65
N GLU A 4 -15.53 2.02 1.19
CA GLU A 4 -16.58 2.95 0.80
C GLU A 4 -16.17 4.43 1.02
N PHE A 5 -16.27 5.21 -0.06
CA PHE A 5 -16.16 6.66 -0.08
C PHE A 5 -17.12 7.19 -1.14
N GLY A 6 -18.29 7.71 -0.76
CA GLY A 6 -19.33 8.15 -1.72
C GLY A 6 -20.11 6.98 -2.36
N LEU A 7 -20.53 7.14 -3.62
CA LEU A 7 -21.31 6.16 -4.38
C LEU A 7 -20.55 5.71 -5.64
N TRP A 8 -19.52 4.87 -5.47
CA TRP A 8 -18.71 4.36 -6.60
C TRP A 8 -18.75 2.83 -6.69
N ALA A 9 -18.34 2.28 -7.84
CA ALA A 9 -18.28 0.83 -8.06
C ALA A 9 -17.11 0.17 -7.31
N PHE A 10 -17.21 -1.13 -7.05
CA PHE A 10 -16.18 -1.98 -6.43
C PHE A 10 -15.78 -1.59 -4.99
N GLN A 11 -16.73 -1.06 -4.22
CA GLN A 11 -16.54 -0.68 -2.82
C GLN A 11 -17.05 -1.76 -1.84
N TYR A 12 -16.50 -1.77 -0.62
CA TYR A 12 -17.00 -2.53 0.52
C TYR A 12 -17.05 -1.68 1.79
N PRO A 13 -17.92 -2.03 2.77
CA PRO A 13 -18.00 -1.30 4.03
C PRO A 13 -16.66 -1.28 4.77
N LEU A 14 -16.29 -0.13 5.33
CA LEU A 14 -15.03 0.09 6.09
C LEU A 14 -14.78 -0.92 7.22
N ILE A 15 -15.83 -1.56 7.73
CA ILE A 15 -15.78 -2.51 8.87
C ILE A 15 -15.39 -3.92 8.39
N ARG A 16 -15.39 -4.18 7.08
CA ARG A 16 -15.15 -5.50 6.53
C ARG A 16 -13.69 -5.67 6.12
N ASP A 17 -12.99 -6.56 6.83
CA ASP A 17 -11.72 -7.11 6.36
C ASP A 17 -11.98 -8.09 5.21
N VAL A 18 -11.41 -7.80 4.05
CA VAL A 18 -11.46 -8.65 2.85
C VAL A 18 -10.06 -9.05 2.37
N TRP A 19 -9.02 -8.72 3.13
CA TRP A 19 -7.63 -8.86 2.68
C TRP A 19 -6.84 -9.87 3.51
N THR A 20 -7.07 -9.97 4.82
CA THR A 20 -6.28 -10.86 5.69
C THR A 20 -6.21 -12.29 5.15
N GLY A 21 -4.98 -12.75 4.88
CA GLY A 21 -4.69 -14.08 4.35
C GLY A 21 -5.20 -14.35 2.93
N GLN A 22 -5.58 -13.33 2.16
CA GLN A 22 -6.06 -13.49 0.78
C GLN A 22 -4.94 -13.41 -0.27
N ILE A 23 -3.75 -12.92 0.10
CA ILE A 23 -2.63 -12.76 -0.82
C ILE A 23 -1.63 -13.92 -0.61
N PRO A 24 -1.32 -14.73 -1.64
CA PRO A 24 -0.29 -15.78 -1.54
C PRO A 24 1.10 -15.23 -1.20
N ASP A 25 1.87 -15.99 -0.43
CA ASP A 25 3.19 -15.58 0.09
C ASP A 25 4.27 -15.40 -0.99
N ASP A 26 4.08 -16.02 -2.16
CA ASP A 26 4.98 -15.98 -3.31
C ASP A 26 4.56 -14.95 -4.38
N THR A 27 3.63 -14.04 -4.04
CA THR A 27 3.15 -13.02 -4.98
C THR A 27 4.23 -12.00 -5.30
N ASP A 28 4.74 -12.00 -6.53
CA ASP A 28 5.66 -10.97 -7.04
C ASP A 28 4.95 -9.65 -7.37
N ILE A 29 3.79 -9.73 -8.04
CA ILE A 29 3.04 -8.59 -8.56
C ILE A 29 1.59 -8.71 -8.10
N LEU A 30 1.13 -7.70 -7.36
CA LEU A 30 -0.24 -7.61 -6.88
C LEU A 30 -1.01 -6.56 -7.69
N VAL A 31 -2.18 -6.92 -8.22
CA VAL A 31 -3.06 -5.99 -8.93
C VAL A 31 -4.37 -5.84 -8.17
N VAL A 32 -4.70 -4.60 -7.78
CA VAL A 32 -5.86 -4.28 -6.95
C VAL A 32 -6.60 -3.06 -7.49
N HIS A 33 -7.85 -2.87 -7.06
CA HIS A 33 -8.65 -1.75 -7.57
C HIS A 33 -8.17 -0.39 -7.05
N GLY A 34 -7.88 -0.28 -5.75
CA GLY A 34 -7.37 0.95 -5.16
C GLY A 34 -6.22 0.69 -4.21
N PRO A 35 -5.60 1.77 -3.72
CA PRO A 35 -4.29 1.71 -3.09
C PRO A 35 -4.38 1.17 -1.66
N PRO A 36 -3.25 0.64 -1.13
CA PRO A 36 -3.11 0.49 0.31
C PRO A 36 -3.16 1.84 1.01
N ALA A 37 -3.50 1.81 2.30
CA ALA A 37 -3.36 2.97 3.16
C ALA A 37 -1.93 3.53 3.12
N LEU A 38 -1.78 4.86 3.22
CA LEU A 38 -0.50 5.58 3.34
C LEU A 38 0.38 5.62 2.08
N TYR A 39 0.08 4.86 1.04
CA TYR A 39 0.92 4.81 -0.17
C TYR A 39 0.04 4.87 -1.41
N GLY A 40 0.18 5.95 -2.18
CA GLY A 40 -0.63 6.18 -3.38
C GLY A 40 -2.09 6.54 -3.09
N ASP A 41 -2.39 7.08 -1.89
CA ASP A 41 -3.74 7.41 -1.43
C ASP A 41 -3.97 8.88 -1.04
N CYS A 42 -3.10 9.80 -1.47
CA CYS A 42 -3.07 11.21 -1.04
C CYS A 42 -2.81 11.38 0.47
N ASP A 43 -1.99 10.50 1.05
CA ASP A 43 -1.50 10.45 2.44
C ASP A 43 -1.02 11.78 3.07
N SER A 44 -0.68 12.79 2.27
CA SER A 44 -0.15 14.07 2.75
C SER A 44 -1.23 15.00 3.34
N GLU A 45 -2.51 14.68 3.19
CA GLU A 45 -3.62 15.48 3.73
C GLU A 45 -3.85 15.22 5.22
N LYS A 46 -3.91 16.27 6.04
CA LYS A 46 -4.34 16.18 7.44
C LYS A 46 -5.81 16.60 7.62
N GLY A 47 -6.53 15.87 8.46
CA GLY A 47 -7.88 16.20 8.89
C GLY A 47 -7.93 17.37 9.88
N PRO A 48 -9.13 17.90 10.18
CA PRO A 48 -9.31 18.97 11.16
C PRO A 48 -8.82 18.61 12.57
N ASP A 49 -8.74 17.31 12.88
CA ASP A 49 -8.22 16.75 14.13
C ASP A 49 -6.69 16.53 14.12
N GLY A 50 -6.00 17.01 13.07
CA GLY A 50 -4.56 16.89 12.89
C GLY A 50 -4.09 15.50 12.46
N LYS A 51 -4.99 14.53 12.30
CA LYS A 51 -4.64 13.16 11.87
C LYS A 51 -4.45 13.10 10.36
N ILE A 52 -3.60 12.18 9.91
CA ILE A 52 -3.49 11.89 8.47
C ILE A 52 -4.82 11.33 7.96
N LYS A 53 -5.31 11.86 6.84
CA LYS A 53 -6.42 11.29 6.11
C LYS A 53 -5.90 10.12 5.28
N VAL A 54 -6.38 8.94 5.62
CA VAL A 54 -6.11 7.73 4.86
C VAL A 54 -7.32 7.45 3.97
N LYS A 55 -7.08 7.28 2.68
CA LYS A 55 -8.13 6.94 1.69
C LYS A 55 -7.97 5.52 1.16
N GLY A 56 -6.77 4.94 1.29
CA GLY A 56 -6.48 3.56 0.94
C GLY A 56 -6.91 2.56 2.02
N ASP A 57 -6.73 1.27 1.75
CA ASP A 57 -7.11 0.20 2.69
C ASP A 57 -5.98 -0.21 3.63
N GLY A 58 -6.27 -0.23 4.95
CA GLY A 58 -5.31 -0.63 5.98
C GLY A 58 -5.04 -2.13 6.05
N TYR A 59 -6.04 -2.98 5.85
CA TYR A 59 -5.84 -4.44 5.80
C TYR A 59 -4.99 -4.84 4.58
N LEU A 60 -5.16 -4.15 3.45
CA LEU A 60 -4.30 -4.33 2.27
C LEU A 60 -2.85 -3.94 2.57
N LEU A 61 -2.61 -2.82 3.26
CA LEU A 61 -1.25 -2.43 3.69
C LEU A 61 -0.61 -3.53 4.55
N ARG A 62 -1.39 -4.10 5.49
CA ARG A 62 -0.92 -5.19 6.36
C ARG A 62 -0.49 -6.42 5.56
N GLU A 63 -1.30 -6.81 4.57
CA GLU A 63 -0.97 -7.95 3.71
C GLU A 63 0.24 -7.67 2.82
N ILE A 64 0.42 -6.44 2.33
CA ILE A 64 1.62 -6.05 1.58
C ILE A 64 2.87 -6.12 2.46
N GLN A 65 2.80 -5.68 3.72
CA GLN A 65 3.92 -5.79 4.67
C GLN A 65 4.23 -7.25 5.05
N ARG A 66 3.22 -8.13 4.97
CA ARG A 66 3.36 -9.57 5.20
C ARG A 66 3.98 -10.30 4.01
N VAL A 67 3.44 -10.08 2.81
CA VAL A 67 3.81 -10.80 1.58
C VAL A 67 5.02 -10.18 0.88
N ARG A 68 5.18 -8.85 0.98
CA ARG A 68 6.27 -8.08 0.36
C ARG A 68 6.40 -8.28 -1.16
N PRO A 69 5.32 -8.10 -1.93
CA PRO A 69 5.41 -8.15 -3.39
C PRO A 69 6.39 -7.09 -3.90
N LYS A 70 7.05 -7.35 -5.03
CA LYS A 70 7.92 -6.35 -5.68
C LYS A 70 7.11 -5.14 -6.15
N MET A 71 5.87 -5.36 -6.55
CA MET A 71 5.03 -4.32 -7.13
C MET A 71 3.55 -4.52 -6.79
N VAL A 72 2.86 -3.39 -6.54
CA VAL A 72 1.42 -3.29 -6.36
C VAL A 72 0.89 -2.29 -7.38
N VAL A 73 0.04 -2.73 -8.30
CA VAL A 73 -0.63 -1.86 -9.28
C VAL A 73 -2.05 -1.60 -8.80
N CYS A 74 -2.42 -0.33 -8.72
CA CYS A 74 -3.70 0.13 -8.22
C CYS A 74 -4.24 1.33 -9.03
N GLY A 75 -5.45 1.77 -8.67
CA GLY A 75 -6.06 2.94 -9.25
C GLY A 75 -6.98 3.66 -8.27
N HIS A 76 -8.19 4.03 -8.73
CA HIS A 76 -9.27 4.63 -7.94
C HIS A 76 -9.03 6.07 -7.43
N ILE A 77 -7.86 6.38 -6.86
CA ILE A 77 -7.57 7.69 -6.27
C ILE A 77 -6.83 8.56 -7.29
N HIS A 78 -7.59 9.31 -8.10
CA HIS A 78 -7.04 10.13 -9.19
C HIS A 78 -6.04 11.20 -8.74
N GLY A 79 -6.18 11.73 -7.53
CA GLY A 79 -5.28 12.73 -6.96
C GLY A 79 -3.92 12.17 -6.55
N ALA A 80 -3.75 10.84 -6.57
CA ALA A 80 -2.53 10.15 -6.14
C ALA A 80 -1.84 9.40 -7.29
N PHE A 81 -2.08 9.82 -8.54
CA PHE A 81 -1.37 9.25 -9.70
C PHE A 81 0.15 9.33 -9.49
N GLY A 82 0.84 8.21 -9.69
CA GLY A 82 2.29 8.14 -9.56
C GLY A 82 2.77 6.86 -8.89
N VAL A 83 3.99 6.93 -8.36
CA VAL A 83 4.67 5.81 -7.71
C VAL A 83 4.99 6.18 -6.27
N ALA A 84 4.63 5.32 -5.34
CA ALA A 84 5.06 5.36 -3.95
C ALA A 84 5.90 4.11 -3.64
N VAL A 85 6.72 4.18 -2.59
CA VAL A 85 7.62 3.10 -2.19
C VAL A 85 7.36 2.74 -0.75
N ILE A 86 7.09 1.46 -0.48
CA ILE A 86 7.05 0.90 0.87
C ILE A 86 8.39 0.21 1.12
N ARG A 87 9.11 0.60 2.18
CA ARG A 87 10.34 -0.12 2.58
C ARG A 87 10.04 -1.12 3.68
N HIS A 88 10.58 -2.32 3.55
CA HIS A 88 10.40 -3.41 4.51
C HIS A 88 11.59 -3.53 5.49
N ASP A 89 11.95 -2.41 6.13
CA ASP A 89 13.10 -2.33 7.06
C ASP A 89 12.74 -2.53 8.55
N GLY A 90 11.47 -2.85 8.83
CA GLY A 90 10.93 -3.01 10.18
C GLY A 90 10.65 -1.70 10.91
N ILE A 91 11.40 -0.61 10.65
CA ILE A 91 11.12 0.71 11.22
C ILE A 91 9.89 1.30 10.54
N GLU A 92 9.88 1.29 9.21
CA GLU A 92 8.73 1.75 8.42
C GLU A 92 7.49 0.92 8.74
N ASP A 93 7.66 -0.38 8.95
CA ASP A 93 6.58 -1.27 9.39
C ASP A 93 5.97 -0.86 10.74
N ILE A 94 6.81 -0.44 11.70
CA ILE A 94 6.37 0.06 13.00
C ILE A 94 5.69 1.42 12.85
N MET A 95 6.26 2.33 12.06
CA MET A 95 5.66 3.64 11.81
C MET A 95 4.27 3.50 11.19
N ASN A 96 4.11 2.65 10.19
CA ASN A 96 2.83 2.35 9.55
C ASN A 96 1.80 1.78 10.54
N GLY A 97 2.19 0.82 11.37
CA GLY A 97 1.31 0.25 12.40
C GLY A 97 0.83 1.29 13.42
N LEU A 98 1.71 2.21 13.83
CA LEU A 98 1.37 3.32 14.73
C LEU A 98 0.46 4.35 14.05
N GLN A 99 0.77 4.72 12.81
CA GLN A 99 0.00 5.63 11.98
C GLN A 99 -1.44 5.13 11.79
N MET A 100 -1.58 3.83 11.52
CA MET A 100 -2.86 3.14 11.34
C MET A 100 -3.55 2.71 12.64
N ARG A 101 -2.87 2.87 13.79
CA ARG A 101 -3.37 2.54 15.14
C ARG A 101 -3.86 1.09 15.25
N TRP A 102 -3.14 0.15 14.67
CA TRP A 102 -3.50 -1.26 14.78
C TRP A 102 -3.32 -1.76 16.22
N GLU A 103 -4.43 -2.22 16.82
CA GLU A 103 -4.38 -2.84 18.15
C GLU A 103 -3.51 -4.10 18.12
N GLY A 104 -2.61 -4.24 19.11
CA GLY A 104 -1.73 -5.41 19.24
C GLY A 104 -0.55 -5.45 18.27
N TYR A 105 -0.29 -4.38 17.50
CA TYR A 105 0.89 -4.30 16.66
C TYR A 105 2.16 -4.25 17.54
N SER A 106 2.83 -5.39 17.67
CA SER A 106 4.03 -5.52 18.48
C SER A 106 5.28 -5.36 17.62
N ILE A 107 6.24 -4.59 18.13
CA ILE A 107 7.59 -4.45 17.55
C ILE A 107 8.22 -5.84 17.31
N VAL A 108 7.96 -6.80 18.21
CA VAL A 108 8.43 -8.18 18.10
C VAL A 108 7.83 -8.90 16.89
N GLY A 109 6.56 -8.66 16.57
CA GLY A 109 5.90 -9.23 15.40
C GLY A 109 6.52 -8.75 14.08
N ALA A 110 6.73 -7.44 13.95
CA ALA A 110 7.38 -6.83 12.79
C ALA A 110 8.81 -7.37 12.60
N LEU A 111 9.59 -7.45 13.69
CA LEU A 111 10.95 -8.01 13.65
C LEU A 111 10.98 -9.50 13.26
N LYS A 112 10.03 -10.30 13.76
CA LYS A 112 9.90 -11.72 13.37
C LYS A 112 9.59 -11.87 11.89
N GLN A 113 8.76 -11.00 11.33
CA GLN A 113 8.39 -11.04 9.90
C GLN A 113 9.56 -10.67 9.00
N THR A 114 10.33 -9.64 9.38
CA THR A 114 11.61 -9.29 8.72
C THR A 114 12.65 -10.40 8.82
N LEU A 115 12.66 -11.17 9.91
CA LEU A 115 13.56 -12.32 10.03
C LEU A 115 13.08 -13.53 9.19
N TRP A 116 11.77 -13.79 9.16
CA TRP A 116 11.17 -14.88 8.38
C TRP A 116 11.36 -14.71 6.87
N SER A 117 11.12 -13.52 6.34
CA SER A 117 11.37 -13.20 4.93
C SER A 117 12.82 -13.46 4.51
N LYS A 118 13.80 -13.11 5.35
CA LYS A 118 15.22 -13.44 5.11
C LYS A 118 15.54 -14.94 5.09
N ILE A 119 14.68 -15.76 5.68
CA ILE A 119 14.84 -17.22 5.75
C ILE A 119 14.15 -17.89 4.55
N THR A 120 12.93 -17.46 4.20
CA THR A 120 12.16 -18.01 3.07
C THR A 120 12.73 -17.57 1.72
N MET A 121 13.23 -16.33 1.65
CA MET A 121 13.93 -15.79 0.49
C MET A 121 15.41 -16.22 0.58
N GLY A 122 15.72 -17.43 0.13
CA GLY A 122 17.07 -18.00 0.22
C GLY A 122 18.16 -17.03 -0.25
N ARG A 123 19.08 -16.66 0.66
CA ARG A 123 20.34 -15.92 0.43
C ARG A 123 20.44 -15.14 -0.91
N ASN A 124 19.72 -14.03 -1.00
CA ASN A 124 20.18 -12.86 -1.77
C ASN A 124 20.22 -11.68 -0.79
N PHE A 125 21.26 -11.69 0.05
CA PHE A 125 21.63 -10.53 0.86
C PHE A 125 22.05 -9.41 -0.10
N GLU A 126 21.41 -8.24 0.00
CA GLU A 126 21.98 -6.88 -0.19
C GLU A 126 20.92 -5.85 -0.67
N ARG A 127 19.76 -6.23 -1.21
CA ARG A 127 18.72 -5.26 -1.60
C ARG A 127 17.74 -5.02 -0.45
N LEU A 128 17.56 -3.77 -0.04
CA LEU A 128 16.38 -3.35 0.73
C LEU A 128 15.15 -3.86 -0.03
N GLU A 129 14.30 -4.66 0.64
CA GLU A 129 13.06 -5.10 0.02
C GLU A 129 12.11 -3.91 0.01
N GLU A 130 11.84 -3.41 -1.20
CA GLU A 130 10.93 -2.32 -1.46
C GLU A 130 9.75 -2.87 -2.27
N THR A 131 8.55 -2.42 -1.93
CA THR A 131 7.36 -2.61 -2.77
C THR A 131 7.05 -1.30 -3.48
N LEU A 132 7.01 -1.33 -4.81
CA LEU A 132 6.55 -0.22 -5.63
C LEU A 132 5.02 -0.21 -5.66
N VAL A 133 4.38 0.85 -5.17
CA VAL A 133 2.94 1.06 -5.28
C VAL A 133 2.68 2.03 -6.42
N ILE A 134 2.06 1.54 -7.49
CA ILE A 134 1.80 2.29 -8.71
C ILE A 134 0.31 2.59 -8.78
N ASN A 135 -0.05 3.85 -8.59
CA ASN A 135 -1.41 4.31 -8.80
C ASN A 135 -1.54 4.87 -10.22
N ALA A 136 -2.16 4.09 -11.10
CA ALA A 136 -2.36 4.44 -12.51
C ALA A 136 -3.69 5.19 -12.76
N ALA A 137 -4.31 5.77 -11.73
CA ALA A 137 -5.63 6.39 -11.86
C ALA A 137 -5.55 7.76 -12.57
N VAL A 138 -6.21 7.84 -13.72
CA VAL A 138 -6.33 9.06 -14.53
C VAL A 138 -7.80 9.44 -14.61
N ALA A 139 -8.10 10.72 -14.40
CA ALA A 139 -9.40 11.28 -14.70
C ALA A 139 -9.24 12.59 -15.46
N PRO A 140 -10.17 12.92 -16.36
CA PRO A 140 -10.19 14.23 -17.01
C PRO A 140 -10.48 15.31 -15.96
N SER A 141 -9.50 16.15 -15.64
CA SER A 141 -9.68 17.35 -14.82
C SER A 141 -9.95 18.56 -15.72
N GLY A 142 -11.03 19.30 -15.44
CA GLY A 142 -11.32 20.58 -16.10
C GLY A 142 -10.45 21.75 -15.62
N LEU A 143 -9.63 21.53 -14.58
CA LEU A 143 -8.72 22.52 -14.01
C LEU A 143 -7.38 21.81 -13.76
N ARG A 144 -6.35 22.26 -14.50
CA ARG A 144 -4.98 21.72 -14.57
C ARG A 144 -4.87 20.32 -15.17
N SER A 145 -4.57 20.30 -16.47
CA SER A 145 -3.89 19.21 -17.14
C SER A 145 -2.44 19.17 -16.65
N GLU A 146 -2.17 18.53 -15.53
CA GLU A 146 -0.85 17.95 -15.34
C GLU A 146 -0.82 16.74 -16.27
N ASP A 147 0.02 16.78 -17.31
CA ASP A 147 0.14 15.70 -18.28
C ASP A 147 0.62 14.42 -17.57
N LYS A 148 -0.33 13.55 -17.23
CA LYS A 148 -0.06 12.23 -16.68
C LYS A 148 0.43 11.33 -17.81
N SER A 149 1.75 11.14 -17.89
CA SER A 149 2.40 10.27 -18.86
C SER A 149 2.35 8.79 -18.43
N ALA A 150 2.74 7.87 -19.32
CA ALA A 150 2.86 6.46 -18.96
C ALA A 150 3.91 6.27 -17.86
N ILE A 151 3.60 5.42 -16.87
CA ILE A 151 4.57 4.96 -15.87
C ILE A 151 5.26 3.71 -16.42
N ALA A 152 6.57 3.80 -16.66
CA ALA A 152 7.40 2.67 -17.07
C ALA A 152 8.27 2.22 -15.89
N ILE A 153 8.28 0.91 -15.62
CA ILE A 153 9.10 0.28 -14.58
C ILE A 153 9.91 -0.82 -15.25
N ASP A 154 11.24 -0.67 -15.21
CA ASP A 154 12.17 -1.62 -15.78
C ASP A 154 12.77 -2.50 -14.68
N PHE A 155 12.68 -3.82 -14.87
CA PHE A 155 13.38 -4.80 -14.03
C PHE A 155 14.65 -5.24 -14.78
N HIS A 156 15.80 -4.71 -14.33
CA HIS A 156 17.13 -5.14 -14.79
C HIS A 156 17.70 -6.22 -13.87
#